data_AF-A0A366M7M3-F1
#
_entry.id   AF-A0A366M7M3-F1
#
_cell.length_a   1.000
_cell.length_b   1.000
_cell.length_c   1.000
_cell.angle_alpha   90.00
_cell.angle_beta   90.00
_cell.angle_gamma   90.00
#
_symmetry.space_group_name_H-M   'P 1'
#
loop_
_entity.id
_entity.type
_entity.pdbx_description
1 polymer ?
#
loop_
_entity_poly.entity_id
_entity_poly.type
_entity_poly.pdbx_seq_one_letter_code
_entity_poly.pdbx_strand_id
1 'polypeptide(L)'
;MDLNEALDEARSRAADLSRRFGVATPPVEEGETFPGAHVLLVRRDGELCLVIGPGYADLPELEREAALAWVLAQADPAKVRSRLGLRETLTVLAWVIPLGLVVGLAERFFEVSLLASYPLVGVVAFGALLTASIRKQTFATDRRVAEVCGRATLDAALTRMRHEPPPVRGLYRLVAALTPSPQARASRLS
;
A
#
# COMPACT_ATOMS: atom_id res chain seq x y z
N MET A 1 -26.17 -10.14 6.32
CA MET A 1 -25.34 -10.28 7.53
C MET A 1 -25.48 -8.99 8.31
N ASP A 2 -25.83 -9.07 9.59
CA ASP A 2 -25.85 -7.88 10.46
C ASP A 2 -24.42 -7.41 10.74
N LEU A 3 -24.22 -6.14 11.06
CA LEU A 3 -22.89 -5.55 11.27
C LEU A 3 -22.16 -6.19 12.46
N ASN A 4 -22.90 -6.55 13.52
CA ASN A 4 -22.34 -7.27 14.67
C ASN A 4 -21.82 -8.66 14.26
N GLU A 5 -22.57 -9.39 13.43
CA GLU A 5 -22.18 -10.69 12.90
C GLU A 5 -20.94 -10.56 11.99
N ALA A 6 -20.89 -9.48 11.19
CA ALA A 6 -19.75 -9.16 10.33
C ALA A 6 -18.47 -8.85 11.15
N LEU A 7 -18.61 -8.16 12.28
CA LEU A 7 -17.50 -7.82 13.18
C LEU A 7 -16.97 -9.07 13.89
N ASP A 8 -17.85 -9.95 14.35
CA ASP A 8 -17.45 -11.21 14.98
C ASP A 8 -16.79 -12.17 13.98
N GLU A 9 -17.32 -12.25 12.76
CA GLU A 9 -16.64 -12.94 11.65
C GLU A 9 -15.26 -12.32 11.39
N ALA A 10 -15.18 -10.98 11.28
CA ALA A 10 -13.92 -10.27 11.03
C ALA A 10 -12.89 -10.53 12.14
N ARG A 11 -13.30 -10.55 13.42
CA ARG A 11 -12.43 -10.90 14.56
C ARG A 11 -11.88 -12.31 14.44
N SER A 12 -12.75 -13.28 14.18
CA SER A 12 -12.36 -14.68 14.03
C SER A 12 -11.40 -14.88 12.85
N ARG A 13 -11.74 -14.30 11.69
CA ARG A 13 -10.90 -14.37 10.49
C ARG A 13 -9.59 -13.62 10.65
N ALA A 14 -9.59 -12.45 11.29
CA ALA A 14 -8.37 -11.70 11.58
C ALA A 14 -7.42 -12.48 12.49
N ALA A 15 -7.94 -13.22 13.48
CA ALA A 15 -7.13 -14.07 14.35
C ALA A 15 -6.51 -15.25 13.59
N ASP A 16 -7.26 -15.89 12.68
CA ASP A 16 -6.73 -16.96 11.82
C ASP A 16 -5.65 -16.44 10.85
N LEU A 17 -5.97 -15.37 10.12
CA LEU A 17 -5.05 -14.74 9.18
C LEU A 17 -3.79 -14.25 9.88
N SER A 18 -3.90 -13.59 11.04
CA SER A 18 -2.74 -13.12 11.81
C SER A 18 -1.80 -14.27 12.16
N ARG A 19 -2.35 -15.44 12.50
CA ARG A 19 -1.57 -16.68 12.72
C ARG A 19 -0.84 -17.13 11.45
N ARG A 20 -1.52 -17.16 10.31
CA ARG A 20 -0.94 -17.56 9.01
C ARG A 20 0.12 -16.57 8.53
N PHE A 21 -0.07 -15.28 8.78
CA PHE A 21 0.89 -14.23 8.47
C PHE A 21 2.04 -14.16 9.48
N GLY A 22 1.88 -14.72 10.68
CA GLY A 22 2.87 -14.66 11.76
C GLY A 22 2.95 -13.29 12.45
N VAL A 23 1.83 -12.57 12.53
CA VAL A 23 1.72 -11.24 13.13
C VAL A 23 0.83 -11.27 14.37
N ALA A 24 1.01 -10.28 15.27
CA ALA A 24 0.09 -10.11 16.39
C ALA A 24 -1.29 -9.72 15.87
N THR A 25 -2.34 -10.36 16.40
CA THR A 25 -3.72 -10.05 16.02
C THR A 25 -4.11 -8.67 16.55
N PRO A 26 -4.38 -7.68 15.67
CA PRO A 26 -4.85 -6.37 16.11
C PRO A 26 -6.28 -6.51 16.68
N PRO A 27 -6.68 -5.72 17.70
CA PRO A 27 -8.09 -5.53 18.02
C PRO A 27 -8.88 -5.09 16.79
N VAL A 28 -10.14 -5.51 16.71
CA VAL A 28 -11.06 -5.19 15.61
C VAL A 28 -12.20 -4.33 16.14
N GLU A 29 -12.34 -3.15 15.56
CA GLU A 29 -13.37 -2.16 15.88
C GLU A 29 -14.18 -1.78 14.63
N GLU A 30 -15.42 -1.35 14.84
CA GLU A 30 -16.20 -0.68 13.81
C GLU A 30 -15.75 0.79 13.73
N GLY A 31 -15.70 1.35 12.52
CA GLY A 31 -15.47 2.78 12.37
C GLY A 31 -15.52 3.25 10.93
N GLU A 32 -15.26 4.53 10.74
CA GLU A 32 -15.19 5.10 9.40
C GLU A 32 -13.89 4.72 8.70
N THR A 33 -14.03 4.39 7.42
CA THR A 33 -12.91 4.15 6.50
C THR A 33 -12.90 5.19 5.39
N PHE A 34 -11.76 5.36 4.71
CA PHE A 34 -11.73 6.25 3.56
C PHE A 34 -12.52 5.65 2.37
N PRO A 35 -13.06 6.50 1.47
CA PRO A 35 -13.88 6.03 0.35
C PRO A 35 -13.18 4.94 -0.47
N GLY A 36 -13.83 3.78 -0.58
CA GLY A 36 -13.33 2.62 -1.31
C GLY A 36 -12.41 1.68 -0.52
N ALA A 37 -12.18 1.92 0.78
CA ALA A 37 -11.62 0.90 1.69
C ALA A 37 -12.70 0.36 2.62
N HIS A 38 -12.72 -0.94 2.82
CA HIS A 38 -13.62 -1.62 3.75
C HIS A 38 -12.93 -2.04 5.05
N VAL A 39 -11.60 -2.08 5.06
CA VAL A 39 -10.78 -2.43 6.23
C VAL A 39 -9.58 -1.50 6.26
N LEU A 40 -9.24 -0.97 7.43
CA LEU A 40 -8.05 -0.15 7.66
C LEU A 40 -7.24 -0.62 8.86
N LEU A 41 -5.92 -0.40 8.80
CA LEU A 41 -5.06 -0.49 9.97
C LEU A 41 -4.74 0.92 10.46
N VAL A 42 -5.17 1.24 11.67
CA VAL A 42 -4.90 2.53 12.31
C VAL A 42 -4.08 2.30 13.57
N ARG A 43 -3.38 3.34 14.03
CA ARG A 43 -2.70 3.30 15.33
C ARG A 43 -3.53 4.05 16.36
N ARG A 44 -3.93 3.39 17.43
CA ARG A 44 -4.67 3.92 18.58
C ARG A 44 -3.84 3.67 19.82
N ASP A 45 -3.53 4.71 20.58
CA ASP A 45 -2.80 4.60 21.87
C ASP A 45 -1.50 3.78 21.82
N GLY A 46 -0.80 3.84 20.67
CA GLY A 46 0.46 3.12 20.44
C GLY A 46 0.28 1.71 19.82
N GLU A 47 -0.93 1.16 19.86
CA GLU A 47 -1.26 -0.17 19.33
C GLU A 47 -1.91 -0.09 17.95
N LEU A 48 -1.77 -1.15 17.16
CA LEU A 48 -2.43 -1.25 15.85
C LEU A 48 -3.85 -1.77 16.06
N CYS A 49 -4.83 -1.14 15.43
CA CYS A 49 -6.24 -1.55 15.46
C CYS A 49 -6.75 -1.72 14.02
N LEU A 50 -7.54 -2.76 13.79
CA LEU A 50 -8.25 -3.01 12.54
C LEU A 50 -9.63 -2.34 12.62
N VAL A 51 -9.85 -1.37 11.75
CA VAL A 51 -11.15 -0.69 11.61
C VAL A 51 -11.90 -1.31 10.46
N ILE A 52 -13.09 -1.83 10.73
CA ILE A 52 -14.03 -2.35 9.75
C ILE A 52 -15.00 -1.24 9.36
N GLY A 53 -15.00 -0.92 8.08
CA GLY A 53 -15.78 0.16 7.49
C GLY A 53 -17.16 -0.27 7.02
N PRO A 54 -18.01 0.73 6.66
CA PRO A 54 -19.31 0.46 6.06
C PRO A 54 -19.15 -0.32 4.76
N GLY A 55 -20.07 -1.27 4.52
CA GLY A 55 -20.09 -2.12 3.34
C GLY A 55 -19.14 -3.33 3.38
N TYR A 56 -18.36 -3.52 4.45
CA TYR A 56 -17.59 -4.77 4.62
C TYR A 56 -18.50 -6.00 4.63
N ALA A 57 -19.67 -5.91 5.27
CA ALA A 57 -20.64 -7.00 5.34
C ALA A 57 -21.22 -7.38 3.96
N ASP A 58 -21.25 -6.43 3.02
CA ASP A 58 -21.80 -6.61 1.68
C ASP A 58 -20.78 -7.24 0.70
N LEU A 59 -19.53 -7.36 1.12
CA LEU A 59 -18.51 -8.01 0.31
C LEU A 59 -18.73 -9.53 0.29
N PRO A 60 -18.52 -10.18 -0.88
CA PRO A 60 -18.34 -11.62 -0.99
C PRO A 60 -17.22 -12.14 -0.07
N GLU A 61 -17.33 -13.40 0.37
CA GLU A 61 -16.41 -14.00 1.33
C GLU A 61 -14.93 -13.87 0.93
N LEU A 62 -14.60 -14.18 -0.33
CA LEU A 62 -13.23 -14.06 -0.84
C LEU A 62 -12.70 -12.62 -0.81
N GLU A 63 -13.56 -11.64 -1.02
CA GLU A 63 -13.18 -10.23 -1.00
C GLU A 63 -13.01 -9.72 0.44
N ARG A 64 -13.82 -10.20 1.38
CA ARG A 64 -13.64 -9.94 2.82
C ARG A 64 -12.31 -10.50 3.31
N GLU A 65 -12.00 -11.73 2.95
CA GLU A 65 -10.73 -12.36 3.31
C GLU A 65 -9.55 -11.60 2.68
N ALA A 66 -9.65 -11.20 1.41
CA ALA A 66 -8.63 -10.39 0.75
C ALA A 66 -8.42 -9.03 1.42
N ALA A 67 -9.51 -8.34 1.80
CA ALA A 67 -9.47 -7.04 2.46
C ALA A 67 -8.73 -7.11 3.81
N LEU A 68 -9.06 -8.10 4.65
CA LEU A 68 -8.35 -8.35 5.90
C LEU A 68 -6.89 -8.74 5.65
N ALA A 69 -6.64 -9.64 4.71
CA ALA A 69 -5.31 -10.15 4.41
C ALA A 69 -4.34 -9.07 3.92
N TRP A 70 -4.78 -8.15 3.06
CA TRP A 70 -3.95 -7.03 2.59
C TRP A 70 -3.53 -6.10 3.72
N VAL A 71 -4.42 -5.87 4.67
CA VAL A 71 -4.17 -4.98 5.80
C VAL A 71 -3.25 -5.64 6.82
N LEU A 72 -3.46 -6.94 7.11
CA LEU A 72 -2.59 -7.73 7.97
C LEU A 72 -1.20 -7.97 7.37
N ALA A 73 -1.09 -8.16 6.05
CA ALA A 73 0.19 -8.28 5.36
C ALA A 73 1.06 -6.99 5.42
N GLN A 74 0.44 -5.85 5.78
CA GLN A 74 1.12 -4.58 6.06
C GLN A 74 1.41 -4.38 7.56
N ALA A 75 0.75 -5.12 8.45
CA ALA A 75 0.97 -5.08 9.89
C ALA A 75 2.29 -5.75 10.33
N ASP A 76 2.99 -6.42 9.42
CA ASP A 76 4.29 -7.04 9.66
C ASP A 76 5.27 -6.02 10.27
N PRO A 77 5.71 -6.20 11.54
CA PRO A 77 6.57 -5.25 12.23
C PRO A 77 7.93 -5.06 11.55
N ALA A 78 8.41 -6.03 10.75
CA ALA A 78 9.61 -5.87 9.93
C ALA A 78 9.40 -4.86 8.79
N LYS A 79 8.18 -4.80 8.22
CA LYS A 79 7.79 -3.78 7.24
C LYS A 79 7.42 -2.45 7.90
N VAL A 80 6.76 -2.45 9.06
CA VAL A 80 6.37 -1.23 9.78
C VAL A 80 7.60 -0.47 10.34
N ARG A 81 8.67 -1.17 10.77
CA ARG A 81 9.97 -0.53 11.07
C ARG A 81 10.68 0.00 9.83
N SER A 82 10.34 -0.49 8.63
CA SER A 82 10.88 -0.01 7.36
C SER A 82 10.06 1.14 6.74
N ARG A 83 9.29 1.90 7.54
CA ARG A 83 8.71 3.18 7.09
C ARG A 83 9.87 4.12 6.73
N LEU A 84 10.21 4.15 5.43
CA LEU A 84 11.45 4.69 4.87
C LEU A 84 12.68 4.22 5.67
N GLY A 85 12.99 2.94 5.53
CA GLY A 85 14.23 2.40 6.07
C GLY A 85 15.41 3.22 5.55
N LEU A 86 16.47 3.35 6.35
CA LEU A 86 17.73 4.02 6.01
C LEU A 86 18.17 3.73 4.57
N ARG A 87 17.91 2.52 4.07
CA ARG A 87 18.15 2.10 2.69
C ARG A 87 17.37 2.90 1.64
N GLU A 88 16.06 3.14 1.80
CA GLU A 88 15.30 3.98 0.86
C GLU A 88 15.80 5.43 0.88
N THR A 89 16.07 5.98 2.08
CA THR A 89 16.62 7.33 2.24
C THR A 89 18.02 7.46 1.62
N LEU A 90 18.89 6.46 1.82
CA LEU A 90 20.20 6.38 1.19
C LEU A 90 20.09 6.20 -0.33
N THR A 91 19.08 5.48 -0.81
CA THR A 91 18.84 5.33 -2.25
C THR A 91 18.40 6.67 -2.85
N VAL A 92 17.53 7.44 -2.18
CA VAL A 92 17.18 8.81 -2.58
C VAL A 92 18.43 9.69 -2.62
N LEU A 93 19.22 9.71 -1.54
CA LEU A 93 20.45 10.49 -1.49
C LEU A 93 21.43 10.11 -2.61
N ALA A 94 21.59 8.81 -2.87
CA ALA A 94 22.48 8.30 -3.91
C ALA A 94 22.05 8.68 -5.33
N TRP A 95 20.79 9.02 -5.58
CA TRP A 95 20.32 9.55 -6.86
C TRP A 95 20.38 11.08 -6.94
N VAL A 96 20.17 11.77 -5.82
CA VAL A 96 20.25 13.24 -5.75
C VAL A 96 21.67 13.75 -5.99
N ILE A 97 22.70 13.04 -5.49
CA ILE A 97 24.10 13.44 -5.61
C ILE A 97 24.62 13.43 -7.07
N PRO A 98 24.47 12.35 -7.87
CA PRO A 98 24.88 12.33 -9.28
C PRO A 98 24.10 13.32 -10.12
N LEU A 99 22.80 13.50 -9.86
CA LEU A 99 21.96 14.45 -10.57
C LEU A 99 22.38 15.90 -10.29
N GLY A 100 22.71 16.23 -9.03
CA GLY A 100 23.30 17.52 -8.67
C GLY A 100 24.66 17.75 -9.35
N LEU A 101 25.48 16.72 -9.49
CA LEU A 101 26.76 16.77 -10.22
C LEU A 101 26.57 17.02 -11.72
N VAL A 102 25.62 16.35 -12.38
CA VAL A 102 25.33 16.54 -13.81
C VAL A 102 24.80 17.94 -14.09
N VAL A 103 23.88 18.44 -13.25
CA VAL A 103 23.35 19.81 -13.37
C VAL A 103 24.45 20.84 -13.10
N GLY A 104 25.28 20.65 -12.06
CA GLY A 104 26.40 21.53 -11.78
C GLY A 104 27.48 21.54 -12.88
N LEU A 105 27.70 20.41 -13.54
CA LEU A 105 28.53 20.35 -14.75
C LEU A 105 27.86 21.14 -15.89
N ALA A 106 26.57 20.96 -16.12
CA ALA A 106 25.85 21.65 -17.19
C ALA A 106 25.84 23.18 -17.00
N GLU A 107 25.65 23.69 -15.78
CA GLU A 107 25.77 25.12 -15.48
C GLU A 107 27.16 25.66 -15.82
N ARG A 108 28.21 24.87 -15.52
CA ARG A 108 29.60 25.26 -15.79
C ARG A 108 29.97 25.25 -17.27
N PHE A 109 29.40 24.34 -18.06
CA PHE A 109 29.73 24.19 -19.49
C PHE A 109 28.86 25.02 -20.42
N PHE A 110 27.62 25.34 -20.04
CA PHE A 110 26.68 26.06 -20.90
C PHE A 110 26.39 27.50 -20.46
N GLU A 111 26.97 27.97 -19.35
CA GLU A 111 26.78 29.33 -18.80
C GLU A 111 25.29 29.71 -18.56
N VAL A 112 24.41 28.71 -18.47
CA VAL A 112 23.00 28.88 -18.15
C VAL A 112 22.80 28.66 -16.66
N SER A 113 22.16 29.60 -15.97
CA SER A 113 21.73 29.39 -14.58
C SER A 113 20.59 28.36 -14.55
N LEU A 114 20.87 27.17 -14.04
CA LEU A 114 19.95 26.05 -13.90
C LEU A 114 19.49 25.90 -12.45
N LEU A 115 19.66 26.93 -11.62
CA LEU A 115 19.20 26.98 -10.22
C LEU A 115 17.72 26.56 -10.06
N ALA A 116 16.86 26.92 -11.02
CA ALA A 116 15.45 26.52 -11.05
C ALA A 116 15.21 25.05 -11.45
N SER A 117 16.19 24.36 -12.02
CA SER A 117 16.10 22.95 -12.43
C SER A 117 16.43 21.97 -11.31
N TYR A 118 17.20 22.37 -10.29
CA TYR A 118 17.54 21.50 -9.15
C TYR A 118 16.30 21.02 -8.37
N PRO A 119 15.32 21.88 -8.05
CA PRO A 119 14.07 21.43 -7.43
C PRO A 119 13.30 20.47 -8.34
N LEU A 120 13.26 20.74 -9.65
CA LEU A 120 12.54 19.91 -10.62
C LEU A 120 13.15 18.51 -10.72
N VAL A 121 14.48 18.43 -10.80
CA VAL A 121 15.24 17.18 -10.78
C VAL A 121 14.99 16.41 -9.49
N GLY A 122 15.02 17.09 -8.34
CA GLY A 122 14.70 16.49 -7.05
C GLY A 122 13.29 15.91 -7.00
N VAL A 123 12.29 16.65 -7.51
CA VAL A 123 10.90 16.20 -7.57
C VAL A 123 10.74 14.98 -8.49
N VAL A 124 11.38 14.97 -9.67
CA VAL A 124 11.30 13.84 -10.61
C VAL A 124 11.97 12.60 -10.02
N ALA A 125 13.17 12.74 -9.44
CA ALA A 125 13.89 11.62 -8.83
C ALA A 125 13.12 11.05 -7.63
N PHE A 126 12.60 11.93 -6.77
CA PHE A 126 11.76 11.53 -5.63
C PHE A 126 10.48 10.82 -6.09
N GLY A 127 9.80 11.37 -7.11
CA GLY A 127 8.60 10.76 -7.68
C GLY A 127 8.86 9.38 -8.28
N ALA A 128 9.97 9.21 -9.02
CA ALA A 128 10.38 7.92 -9.59
C ALA A 128 10.67 6.89 -8.50
N LEU A 129 11.40 7.29 -7.44
CA LEU A 129 11.73 6.40 -6.33
C LEU A 129 10.49 6.03 -5.52
N LEU A 130 9.61 6.98 -5.23
CA LEU A 130 8.35 6.73 -4.55
C LEU A 130 7.49 5.74 -5.35
N THR A 131 7.40 5.92 -6.67
CA THR A 131 6.68 5.01 -7.57
C THR A 131 7.27 3.59 -7.53
N ALA A 132 8.60 3.47 -7.62
CA ALA A 132 9.27 2.17 -7.59
C ALA A 132 9.07 1.45 -6.25
N SER A 133 9.15 2.18 -5.14
CA SER A 133 8.93 1.66 -3.80
C SER A 133 7.48 1.20 -3.59
N ILE A 134 6.49 2.01 -3.99
CA ILE A 134 5.07 1.65 -3.93
C ILE A 134 4.83 0.37 -4.73
N ARG A 135 5.28 0.32 -6.00
CA ARG A 135 5.12 -0.88 -6.85
C ARG A 135 5.72 -2.12 -6.22
N LYS A 136 6.95 -2.02 -5.71
CA LYS A 136 7.65 -3.14 -5.06
C LYS A 136 6.89 -3.62 -3.82
N GLN A 137 6.40 -2.71 -2.99
CA GLN A 137 5.62 -3.05 -1.80
C GLN A 137 4.27 -3.67 -2.17
N THR A 138 3.55 -3.11 -3.16
CA THR A 138 2.28 -3.66 -3.64
C THR A 138 2.46 -5.09 -4.14
N PHE A 139 3.43 -5.36 -5.03
CA PHE A 139 3.66 -6.72 -5.53
C PHE A 139 4.12 -7.70 -4.45
N ALA A 140 4.96 -7.25 -3.50
CA ALA A 140 5.39 -8.10 -2.39
C ALA A 140 4.22 -8.45 -1.47
N THR A 141 3.33 -7.49 -1.21
CA THR A 141 2.12 -7.70 -0.42
C THR A 141 1.14 -8.62 -1.16
N ASP A 142 0.91 -8.42 -2.46
CA ASP A 142 0.08 -9.29 -3.28
C ASP A 142 0.56 -10.72 -3.29
N ARG A 143 1.86 -10.93 -3.52
CA ARG A 143 2.45 -12.26 -3.47
C ARG A 143 2.25 -12.90 -2.09
N ARG A 144 2.43 -12.15 -1.01
CA ARG A 144 2.24 -12.66 0.35
C ARG A 144 0.78 -13.02 0.63
N VAL A 145 -0.17 -12.22 0.15
CA VAL A 145 -1.61 -12.54 0.25
C VAL A 145 -1.95 -13.78 -0.58
N ALA A 146 -1.41 -13.91 -1.79
CA ALA A 146 -1.61 -15.09 -2.62
C ALA A 146 -1.02 -16.36 -1.99
N GLU A 147 0.17 -16.26 -1.38
CA GLU A 147 0.82 -17.38 -0.68
C GLU A 147 0.02 -17.82 0.56
N VAL A 148 -0.53 -16.86 1.30
CA VAL A 148 -1.29 -17.15 2.53
C VAL A 148 -2.70 -17.59 2.20
N CYS A 149 -3.50 -16.75 1.55
CA CYS A 149 -4.93 -16.93 1.31
C CYS A 149 -5.26 -17.73 0.04
N GLY A 150 -4.28 -17.94 -0.83
CA GLY A 150 -4.49 -18.53 -2.14
C GLY A 150 -4.73 -17.50 -3.23
N ARG A 151 -4.40 -17.88 -4.47
CA ARG A 151 -4.50 -17.01 -5.65
C ARG A 151 -5.94 -16.61 -5.97
N ALA A 152 -6.90 -17.51 -5.78
CA ALA A 152 -8.31 -17.25 -6.07
C ALA A 152 -8.86 -16.05 -5.26
N THR A 153 -8.49 -15.94 -4.00
CA THR A 153 -8.86 -14.83 -3.11
C THR A 153 -8.34 -13.49 -3.63
N LEU A 154 -7.08 -13.46 -4.07
CA LEU A 154 -6.48 -12.27 -4.63
C LEU A 154 -7.06 -11.89 -5.99
N ASP A 155 -7.29 -12.87 -6.87
CA ASP A 155 -7.87 -12.64 -8.19
C ASP A 155 -9.32 -12.14 -8.11
N ALA A 156 -10.12 -12.62 -7.14
CA ALA A 156 -11.47 -12.12 -6.88
C ALA A 156 -11.44 -10.62 -6.52
N ALA A 157 -10.59 -10.23 -5.58
CA ALA A 157 -10.48 -8.84 -5.15
C ALA A 157 -9.90 -7.92 -6.24
N LEU A 158 -8.91 -8.39 -7.02
CA LEU A 158 -8.38 -7.66 -8.18
C LEU A 158 -9.43 -7.50 -9.30
N THR A 159 -10.26 -8.52 -9.51
CA THR A 159 -11.36 -8.47 -10.48
C THR A 159 -12.37 -7.41 -10.06
N ARG A 160 -12.76 -7.35 -8.79
CA ARG A 160 -13.66 -6.29 -8.33
C ARG A 160 -13.07 -4.91 -8.50
N MET A 161 -11.82 -4.66 -8.06
CA MET A 161 -11.19 -3.34 -8.24
C MET A 161 -11.12 -2.88 -9.70
N ARG A 162 -11.15 -3.81 -10.66
CA ARG A 162 -11.25 -3.49 -12.09
C ARG A 162 -12.63 -3.00 -12.49
N HIS A 163 -13.70 -3.58 -11.92
CA HIS A 163 -15.09 -3.24 -12.25
C HIS A 163 -15.59 -2.04 -11.42
N GLU A 164 -15.17 -1.97 -10.17
CA GLU A 164 -15.53 -0.95 -9.19
C GLU A 164 -14.25 -0.33 -8.61
N PRO A 165 -13.57 0.56 -9.35
CA PRO A 165 -12.41 1.25 -8.83
C PRO A 165 -12.81 2.16 -7.65
N PRO A 166 -12.04 2.17 -6.55
CA PRO A 166 -12.38 2.96 -5.37
C PRO A 166 -12.43 4.46 -5.72
N PRO A 167 -13.45 5.20 -5.22
CA PRO A 167 -13.57 6.63 -5.48
C PRO A 167 -12.51 7.43 -4.72
N VAL A 168 -11.34 7.62 -5.32
CA VAL A 168 -10.23 8.35 -4.71
C VAL A 168 -10.30 9.86 -4.98
N ARG A 169 -10.14 10.68 -3.93
CA ARG A 169 -10.12 12.15 -4.01
C ARG A 169 -8.83 12.71 -3.40
N GLY A 170 -8.44 13.91 -3.85
CA GLY A 170 -7.28 14.64 -3.31
C GLY A 170 -5.97 13.87 -3.42
N LEU A 171 -5.19 13.85 -2.33
CA LEU A 171 -3.88 13.20 -2.25
C LEU A 171 -3.95 11.69 -2.54
N TYR A 172 -5.05 11.01 -2.21
CA TYR A 172 -5.23 9.59 -2.47
C TYR A 172 -5.32 9.26 -3.96
N ARG A 173 -5.74 10.23 -4.80
CA ARG A 173 -5.72 10.07 -6.26
C ARG A 173 -4.28 9.95 -6.79
N LEU A 174 -3.34 10.69 -6.19
CA LEU A 174 -1.93 10.58 -6.55
C LEU A 174 -1.39 9.21 -6.15
N VAL A 175 -1.64 8.76 -4.91
CA VAL A 175 -1.22 7.42 -4.46
C VAL A 175 -1.81 6.31 -5.32
N ALA A 176 -3.10 6.41 -5.68
CA ALA A 176 -3.77 5.47 -6.57
C ALA A 176 -3.15 5.47 -7.99
N ALA A 177 -2.74 6.63 -8.51
CA ALA A 177 -2.06 6.72 -9.80
C ALA A 177 -0.65 6.10 -9.80
N LEU A 178 0.02 6.08 -8.65
CA LEU A 178 1.34 5.46 -8.49
C LEU A 178 1.26 3.94 -8.25
N THR A 179 0.12 3.48 -7.72
CA THR A 179 -0.17 2.06 -7.50
C THR A 179 -0.32 1.33 -8.85
N PRO A 180 0.30 0.16 -9.05
CA PRO A 180 0.14 -0.58 -10.29
C PRO A 180 -1.32 -1.04 -10.49
N SER A 181 -1.78 -1.05 -11.74
CA SER A 181 -3.17 -1.41 -12.08
C SER A 181 -3.50 -2.85 -11.67
N PRO A 182 -4.78 -3.19 -11.42
CA PRO A 182 -5.17 -4.56 -11.08
C PRO A 182 -4.70 -5.61 -12.10
N GLN A 183 -4.68 -5.26 -13.39
CA GLN A 183 -4.19 -6.13 -14.47
C GLN A 183 -2.68 -6.39 -14.37
N ALA A 184 -1.88 -5.35 -14.07
CA ALA A 184 -0.44 -5.48 -13.89
C ALA A 184 -0.09 -6.26 -12.61
N ARG A 185 -0.94 -6.19 -11.59
CA ARG A 185 -0.82 -6.98 -10.35
C ARG A 185 -1.13 -8.45 -10.63
N ALA A 186 -2.23 -8.75 -11.31
CA ALA A 186 -2.62 -10.11 -11.69
C ALA A 186 -1.56 -10.81 -12.57
N SER A 187 -0.97 -10.12 -13.54
CA SER A 187 0.04 -10.69 -14.45
C SER A 187 1.40 -10.96 -13.81
N ARG A 188 1.69 -10.35 -12.66
CA ARG A 188 2.93 -10.60 -11.88
C ARG A 188 2.83 -11.82 -10.97
N LEU A 189 1.65 -12.43 -10.87
CA LEU A 189 1.36 -13.62 -10.07
C LEU A 189 1.35 -14.91 -10.91
N SER A 190 1.45 -14.81 -12.24
CA SER A 190 1.55 -15.94 -13.18
C SER A 190 2.96 -16.51 -13.23
#